data_AF-A0A356DY67-F1
#
_entry.id   AF-A0A356DY67-F1
#
_cell.length_a   1.000
_cell.length_b   1.000
_cell.length_c   1.000
_cell.angle_alpha   90.00
_cell.angle_beta   90.00
_cell.angle_gamma   90.00
#
_symmetry.space_group_name_H-M   'P 1'
#
loop_
_entity.id
_entity.type
_entity.pdbx_description
1 polymer ?
#
loop_
_entity_poly.entity_id
_entity_poly.type
_entity_poly.pdbx_seq_one_letter_code
_entity_poly.pdbx_strand_id
1 'polypeptide(L)'
;MKRKVTFGKVLLFLIIAYLLIGLVYSLSGYIMDVFNARELVFSPLIAIPLDMVGWPWSMWGDYTNGFLDAQFFATLAAILLAFILFLRLLFRKPKTM
;
A
#
# COMPACT_ATOMS: atom_id res chain seq x y z
N MET A 1 17.35 -26.63 -4.55
CA MET A 1 18.03 -25.54 -3.82
C MET A 1 17.10 -24.92 -2.79
N LYS A 2 17.44 -24.94 -1.48
CA LYS A 2 16.68 -24.20 -0.46
C LYS A 2 16.84 -22.69 -0.71
N ARG A 3 15.76 -21.96 -1.05
CA ARG A 3 15.80 -20.49 -1.10
C ARG A 3 16.10 -19.98 0.32
N LYS A 4 17.31 -19.46 0.55
CA LYS A 4 17.61 -18.71 1.77
C LYS A 4 16.92 -17.34 1.67
N VAL A 5 15.95 -17.11 2.57
CA VAL A 5 15.41 -15.77 2.83
C VAL A 5 16.52 -15.01 3.57
N THR A 6 16.98 -13.91 2.99
CA THR A 6 18.01 -13.05 3.57
C THR A 6 17.37 -11.77 4.09
N PHE A 7 18.00 -11.13 5.07
CA PHE A 7 17.54 -9.84 5.61
C PHE A 7 17.30 -8.81 4.50
N GLY A 8 18.24 -8.69 3.55
CA GLY A 8 18.09 -7.75 2.41
C GLY A 8 16.86 -8.03 1.54
N LYS A 9 16.46 -9.29 1.34
CA LYS A 9 15.24 -9.62 0.60
C LYS A 9 13.97 -9.24 1.35
N VAL A 10 13.98 -9.42 2.67
CA VAL A 10 12.87 -9.01 3.54
C VAL A 10 12.74 -7.49 3.53
N LEU A 11 13.86 -6.78 3.72
CA LEU A 11 13.86 -5.31 3.70
C LEU A 11 13.38 -4.76 2.35
N LEU A 12 13.90 -5.28 1.24
CA LEU A 12 13.46 -4.87 -0.10
C LEU A 12 11.98 -5.15 -0.32
N PHE A 13 11.48 -6.30 0.13
CA PHE A 13 10.06 -6.61 0.06
C PHE A 13 9.22 -5.59 0.84
N LEU A 14 9.62 -5.24 2.07
CA LEU A 14 8.90 -4.28 2.90
C LEU A 14 8.86 -2.89 2.25
N ILE A 15 9.98 -2.41 1.69
CA ILE A 15 10.04 -1.11 0.99
C ILE A 15 9.11 -1.11 -0.22
N ILE A 16 9.18 -2.16 -1.07
CA ILE A 16 8.33 -2.25 -2.26
C ILE A 16 6.86 -2.36 -1.86
N ALA A 17 6.53 -3.20 -0.88
CA ALA A 17 5.16 -3.36 -0.39
C ALA A 17 4.62 -2.03 0.15
N TYR A 18 5.40 -1.30 0.94
CA TYR A 18 5.03 -0.01 1.48
C TYR A 18 4.67 1.00 0.38
N LEU A 19 5.52 1.13 -0.64
CA LEU A 19 5.30 2.05 -1.75
C LEU A 19 4.11 1.63 -2.62
N LEU A 20 3.91 0.32 -2.84
CA LEU A 20 2.77 -0.18 -3.59
C LEU A 20 1.44 0.02 -2.85
N ILE A 21 1.43 -0.13 -1.52
CA ILE A 21 0.25 0.19 -0.70
C ILE A 21 -0.06 1.69 -0.80
N GLY A 22 0.96 2.53 -0.65
CA GLY A 22 0.81 3.98 -0.81
C GLY A 22 0.34 4.39 -2.21
N LEU A 23 0.75 3.66 -3.25
CA LEU A 23 0.27 3.88 -4.61
C LEU A 23 -1.22 3.53 -4.74
N VAL A 24 -1.68 2.43 -4.14
CA VAL A 24 -3.10 2.08 -4.10
C VAL A 24 -3.90 3.12 -3.33
N TYR A 25 -3.40 3.59 -2.19
CA TYR A 25 -4.02 4.65 -1.40
C TYR A 25 -4.19 5.93 -2.24
N SER A 26 -3.12 6.41 -2.88
CA SER A 26 -3.17 7.65 -3.65
C SER A 26 -4.07 7.54 -4.89
N LEU A 27 -3.98 6.43 -5.64
CA LEU A 27 -4.82 6.23 -6.82
C LEU A 27 -6.30 6.11 -6.47
N SER A 28 -6.63 5.39 -5.39
CA SER A 28 -8.03 5.27 -4.95
C SER A 28 -8.57 6.60 -4.45
N GLY A 29 -7.79 7.37 -3.67
CA GLY A 29 -8.18 8.72 -3.26
C GLY A 29 -8.39 9.66 -4.42
N TYR A 30 -7.44 9.70 -5.37
CA TYR A 30 -7.56 10.53 -6.56
C TYR A 30 -8.80 10.17 -7.40
N ILE A 31 -9.07 8.88 -7.57
CA ILE A 31 -10.29 8.42 -8.25
C ILE A 31 -11.54 8.90 -7.51
N MET A 32 -11.57 8.81 -6.17
CA MET A 32 -12.70 9.29 -5.37
C MET A 32 -12.87 10.81 -5.46
N ASP A 33 -11.79 11.58 -5.45
CA ASP A 33 -11.84 13.04 -5.63
C ASP A 33 -12.43 13.42 -7.00
N VAL A 34 -12.01 12.73 -8.06
CA VAL A 34 -12.56 12.93 -9.42
C VAL A 34 -14.05 12.56 -9.46
N PHE A 35 -14.45 11.42 -8.87
CA PHE A 35 -15.87 11.02 -8.82
C PHE A 35 -16.74 11.97 -8.02
N ASN A 36 -16.20 12.54 -6.93
CA ASN A 36 -16.90 13.47 -6.05
C ASN A 36 -16.78 14.93 -6.50
N ALA A 37 -16.19 15.20 -7.67
CA ALA A 37 -15.93 16.54 -8.20
C ALA A 37 -15.21 17.47 -7.20
N ARG A 38 -14.28 16.91 -6.41
CA ARG A 38 -13.45 17.67 -5.45
C ARG A 38 -12.33 18.41 -6.18
N GLU A 39 -11.94 19.55 -5.63
CA GLU A 39 -10.81 20.31 -6.16
C GLU A 39 -9.48 19.58 -5.92
N LEU A 40 -8.74 19.39 -7.01
CA LEU A 40 -7.41 18.81 -6.97
C LEU A 40 -6.39 19.89 -6.59
N VAL A 41 -5.94 19.88 -5.34
CA VAL A 41 -5.00 20.88 -4.79
C VAL A 41 -3.61 20.77 -5.43
N PHE A 42 -3.21 19.56 -5.80
CA PHE A 42 -1.90 19.28 -6.42
C PHE A 42 -2.05 18.50 -7.72
N SER A 43 -1.08 18.70 -8.62
CA SER A 43 -0.92 17.84 -9.81
C SER A 43 -0.70 16.38 -9.38
N PRO A 44 -1.25 15.38 -10.10
CA PRO A 44 -1.02 13.96 -9.81
C PRO A 44 0.47 13.58 -9.75
N LEU A 45 1.31 14.25 -10.54
CA LEU A 45 2.75 14.01 -10.58
C LEU A 45 3.46 14.37 -9.26
N ILE A 46 2.85 15.22 -8.43
CA ILE A 46 3.37 15.64 -7.13
C ILE A 46 2.60 14.94 -6.00
N ALA A 47 1.27 14.89 -6.11
CA ALA A 47 0.41 14.27 -5.10
C ALA A 47 0.74 12.78 -4.91
N ILE A 48 0.84 12.02 -6.01
CA ILE A 48 1.03 10.56 -5.93
C ILE A 48 2.33 10.17 -5.22
N PRO A 49 3.51 10.71 -5.57
CA PRO A 49 4.73 10.40 -4.83
C PRO A 49 4.68 10.80 -3.35
N LEU A 50 4.03 11.91 -3.03
CA LEU A 50 3.93 12.40 -1.65
C LEU A 50 3.03 11.47 -0.81
N ASP A 51 1.88 11.10 -1.34
CA ASP A 51 0.95 10.15 -0.72
C ASP A 51 1.56 8.74 -0.63
N MET A 52 2.31 8.29 -1.64
CA MET A 52 3.00 7.00 -1.61
C MET A 52 3.91 6.84 -0.39
N VAL A 53 4.47 7.95 0.11
CA VAL A 53 5.31 7.98 1.31
C VAL A 53 4.48 8.28 2.56
N GLY A 54 3.52 9.20 2.46
CA GLY A 54 2.75 9.73 3.59
C GLY A 54 1.47 8.96 3.95
N TRP A 55 1.07 7.96 3.16
CA TRP A 55 -0.22 7.28 3.29
C TRP A 55 -0.58 6.79 4.70
N PRO A 56 0.34 6.30 5.56
CA PRO A 56 -0.09 5.81 6.86
C PRO A 56 -0.62 6.95 7.75
N TRP A 57 -0.10 8.17 7.59
CA TRP A 57 -0.52 9.32 8.39
C TRP A 57 -1.87 9.84 7.89
N SER A 58 -2.05 9.88 6.57
CA SER A 58 -3.32 10.25 5.98
C SER A 58 -4.41 9.23 6.33
N MET A 59 -4.13 7.93 6.20
CA MET A 59 -5.05 6.86 6.60
C MET A 59 -5.37 6.87 8.11
N TRP A 60 -4.40 7.23 8.95
CA TRP A 60 -4.64 7.45 10.38
C TRP A 60 -5.58 8.64 10.62
N GLY A 61 -5.39 9.74 9.88
CA GLY A 61 -6.30 10.88 9.87
C GLY A 61 -7.72 10.47 9.47
N ASP A 62 -7.85 9.70 8.38
CA ASP A 62 -9.15 9.23 7.89
C ASP A 62 -9.85 8.35 8.94
N TYR A 63 -9.13 7.40 9.53
CA TYR A 63 -9.67 6.51 10.57
C TYR A 63 -10.15 7.28 11.81
N THR A 64 -9.33 8.20 12.31
CA THR A 64 -9.65 8.96 13.53
C THR A 64 -10.80 9.95 13.34
N ASN A 65 -11.01 10.43 12.13
CA ASN A 65 -12.15 11.28 11.77
C ASN A 65 -13.38 10.50 11.29
N GLY A 66 -13.31 9.16 11.24
CA GLY A 66 -14.44 8.30 10.84
C GLY A 66 -14.68 8.21 9.33
N PHE A 67 -13.72 8.61 8.50
CA PHE A 67 -13.79 8.49 7.05
C PHE A 67 -13.38 7.07 6.62
N LEU A 68 -14.37 6.18 6.55
CA LEU A 68 -14.22 4.78 6.11
C LEU A 68 -14.80 4.60 4.70
N ASP A 69 -14.17 5.24 3.72
CA ASP A 69 -14.61 5.24 2.34
C ASP A 69 -13.95 4.12 1.50
N ALA A 70 -14.19 4.11 0.18
CA ALA A 70 -13.65 3.08 -0.69
C ALA A 70 -12.11 3.10 -0.75
N GLN A 71 -11.48 4.28 -0.60
CA GLN A 71 -10.03 4.42 -0.51
C GLN A 71 -9.49 3.71 0.73
N PHE A 72 -10.14 3.85 1.89
CA PHE A 72 -9.77 3.13 3.10
C PHE A 72 -9.80 1.61 2.89
N PHE A 73 -10.90 1.06 2.36
CA PHE A 73 -11.04 -0.39 2.14
C PHE A 73 -10.09 -0.92 1.06
N ALA A 74 -9.84 -0.17 -0.01
CA ALA A 74 -8.86 -0.54 -1.03
C ALA A 74 -7.44 -0.63 -0.46
N THR A 75 -7.08 0.33 0.39
CA THR A 75 -5.78 0.36 1.07
C THR A 75 -5.64 -0.80 2.06
N LEU A 76 -6.69 -1.08 2.83
CA LEU A 76 -6.71 -2.23 3.75
C LEU A 76 -6.55 -3.57 3.01
N ALA A 77 -7.20 -3.72 1.86
CA ALA A 77 -7.04 -4.90 1.01
C ALA A 77 -5.60 -5.04 0.48
N ALA A 78 -4.96 -3.94 0.11
CA ALA A 78 -3.55 -3.93 -0.31
C ALA A 78 -2.61 -4.33 0.84
N ILE A 79 -2.84 -3.81 2.06
CA ILE A 79 -2.10 -4.20 3.27
C ILE A 79 -2.25 -5.70 3.53
N LEU A 80 -3.49 -6.21 3.49
CA LEU A 80 -3.77 -7.63 3.71
C LEU A 80 -3.07 -8.51 2.67
N LEU A 81 -3.11 -8.12 1.40
CA LEU A 81 -2.43 -8.84 0.33
C LEU A 81 -0.91 -8.82 0.51
N ALA A 82 -0.33 -7.67 0.86
CA ALA A 82 1.09 -7.56 1.18
C ALA A 82 1.48 -8.47 2.37
N PHE A 83 0.64 -8.54 3.40
CA PHE A 83 0.85 -9.42 4.54
C PHE A 83 0.79 -10.90 4.15
N ILE A 84 -0.18 -11.32 3.33
CA ILE A 84 -0.26 -12.69 2.81
C ILE A 84 0.99 -13.04 1.99
N LEU A 85 1.46 -12.12 1.13
CA LEU A 85 2.68 -12.31 0.35
C LEU A 85 3.93 -12.36 1.23
N PHE A 86 3.98 -11.58 2.31
CA PHE A 86 5.05 -11.62 3.30
C PHE A 86 5.11 -12.98 4.01
N LEU A 87 3.98 -13.48 4.50
CA LEU A 87 3.90 -14.82 5.08
C LEU A 87 4.31 -15.90 4.07
N ARG A 88 3.87 -15.77 2.82
CA ARG A 88 4.30 -16.67 1.74
C ARG A 88 5.81 -16.59 1.50
N LEU A 89 6.43 -15.43 1.59
CA LEU A 89 7.88 -15.28 1.46
C LEU A 89 8.62 -16.03 2.58
N LEU A 90 8.13 -15.96 3.82
CA LEU A 90 8.73 -16.61 4.99
C LEU A 90 8.53 -18.13 5.00
N PHE A 91 7.33 -18.60 4.71
CA PHE A 91 6.93 -19.99 4.95
C PHE A 91 6.89 -20.86 3.69
N ARG A 92 7.25 -20.34 2.51
CA ARG A 92 7.25 -21.13 1.28
C ARG A 92 8.28 -22.26 1.38
N LYS A 93 7.78 -23.48 1.63
CA LYS A 93 8.56 -24.70 1.61
C LYS A 93 9.30 -24.79 0.26
N PRO A 94 10.58 -25.21 0.26
CA PRO A 94 11.28 -25.47 -0.98
C PRO A 94 10.46 -26.50 -1.78
N LYS A 95 10.18 -26.20 -3.07
CA LYS A 95 9.63 -27.22 -3.97
C LYS A 95 10.64 -28.39 -3.96
N THR A 96 10.23 -29.52 -3.39
CA THR A 96 10.82 -30.82 -3.69
C THR A 96 10.51 -31.07 -5.16
N MET A 97 11.53 -30.87 -6.01
CA MET A 97 11.59 -31.52 -7.31
C MET A 97 12.14 -32.92 -7.07
#